data_AF-A0A7Y9C524-F1
#
_entry.id   AF-A0A7Y9C524-F1
#
_cell.length_a   1.000
_cell.length_b   1.000
_cell.length_c   1.000
_cell.angle_alpha   90.00
_cell.angle_beta   90.00
_cell.angle_gamma   90.00
#
_symmetry.space_group_name_H-M   'P 1'
#
loop_
_entity.id
_entity.type
_entity.pdbx_description
1 polymer ?
#
loop_
_entity_poly.entity_id
_entity_poly.type
_entity_poly.pdbx_seq_one_letter_code
_entity_poly.pdbx_strand_id
1 'polypeptide(L)'
;MFDWINRIFKKEKEKPISGFAKKYSEILQTSGSNSNESLEKKKPDFIASLTYRTTEEGGRKTAAMSGYRPAIKFPFSEMLTSGGQYFPDVEKVYPGDTVKAEIRILGVDYFKNQLYENLEFEFYEGPTLIGTGIILEILNPMLQNSSR
;
A
#
# COMPACT_ATOMS: atom_id res chain seq x y z
N MET A 1 -13.70 27.16 34.09
CA MET A 1 -14.45 26.40 33.07
C MET A 1 -13.62 26.08 31.82
N PHE A 2 -12.53 26.81 31.53
CA PHE A 2 -11.66 26.57 30.35
C PHE A 2 -10.45 25.66 30.59
N ASP A 3 -10.17 25.24 31.82
CA ASP A 3 -9.00 24.39 32.15
C ASP A 3 -9.19 22.91 31.82
N TRP A 4 -10.43 22.41 31.81
CA TRP A 4 -10.72 20.99 31.53
C TRP A 4 -10.59 20.66 30.05
N ILE A 5 -11.00 21.59 29.17
CA ILE A 5 -10.91 21.44 27.72
C ILE A 5 -9.44 21.40 27.28
N ASN A 6 -8.60 22.30 27.82
CA ASN A 6 -7.16 22.29 27.55
C ASN A 6 -6.47 21.00 28.01
N ARG A 7 -6.97 20.35 29.07
CA ARG A 7 -6.43 19.07 29.56
C ARG A 7 -6.81 17.88 28.67
N ILE A 8 -7.94 17.94 27.99
CA ILE A 8 -8.38 16.93 27.01
C ILE A 8 -7.57 17.08 25.70
N PHE A 9 -7.41 18.31 25.20
CA PHE A 9 -6.63 18.57 23.98
C PHE A 9 -5.13 18.30 24.13
N LYS A 10 -4.58 18.36 25.35
CA LYS A 10 -3.17 18.03 25.61
C LYS A 10 -2.90 16.52 25.64
N LYS A 11 -3.92 15.67 25.82
CA LYS A 11 -3.76 14.20 25.87
C LYS A 11 -3.78 13.51 24.51
N GLU A 12 -4.34 14.13 23.47
CA GLU A 12 -4.35 13.54 22.11
C GLU A 12 -3.06 13.75 21.33
N LYS A 13 -2.21 14.71 21.74
CA LYS A 13 -0.94 15.01 21.04
C LYS A 13 0.26 14.16 21.46
N GLU A 14 0.07 13.21 22.38
CA GLU A 14 1.14 12.37 22.92
C GLU A 14 0.94 10.86 22.65
N LYS A 15 0.14 10.49 21.63
CA LYS A 15 0.24 9.11 21.14
C LYS A 15 1.59 8.96 20.43
N PRO A 16 2.41 7.95 20.77
CA PRO A 16 3.69 7.77 20.12
C PRO A 16 3.44 7.57 18.63
N ILE A 17 3.90 8.54 17.84
CA ILE A 17 3.96 8.42 16.39
C ILE A 17 4.80 7.17 16.14
N SER A 18 4.24 6.19 15.41
CA SER A 18 4.97 4.97 15.08
C SER A 18 6.34 5.35 14.49
N GLY A 19 7.38 4.56 14.76
CA GLY A 19 8.74 4.87 14.27
C GLY A 19 8.78 5.13 12.76
N PHE A 20 7.82 4.55 12.03
CA PHE A 20 7.54 4.78 10.62
C PHE A 20 7.10 6.22 10.29
N ALA A 21 6.08 6.75 10.97
CA ALA A 21 5.58 8.10 10.71
C ALA A 21 6.57 9.20 11.18
N LYS A 22 7.41 8.92 12.18
CA LYS A 22 8.51 9.80 12.59
C LYS A 22 9.62 9.87 11.53
N LYS A 23 10.00 8.72 10.95
CA LYS A 23 10.98 8.66 9.85
C LYS A 23 10.50 9.44 8.62
N TYR A 24 9.20 9.37 8.32
CA TYR A 24 8.59 10.11 7.21
C TYR A 24 8.60 11.64 7.40
N SER A 25 8.35 12.14 8.61
CA SER A 25 8.33 13.59 8.88
C SER A 25 9.73 14.21 8.91
N GLU A 26 10.75 13.47 9.34
CA GLU A 26 12.15 13.90 9.28
C GLU A 26 12.63 14.06 7.83
N ILE A 27 12.29 13.12 6.94
CA ILE A 27 12.66 13.18 5.52
C ILE A 27 12.11 14.45 4.83
N LEU A 28 10.88 14.86 5.17
CA LEU A 28 10.20 16.01 4.55
C LEU A 28 10.74 17.38 5.01
N GLN A 29 11.38 17.47 6.17
CA GLN A 29 11.92 18.74 6.68
C GLN A 29 13.31 19.07 6.12
N THR A 30 14.06 18.06 5.67
CA THR A 30 15.43 18.24 5.15
C THR A 30 15.53 18.66 3.68
N SER A 31 14.44 18.65 2.91
CA SER A 31 14.45 18.90 1.46
C SER A 31 14.05 20.34 1.09
N GLY A 32 14.96 21.28 1.37
CA GLY A 32 14.95 22.62 0.79
C GLY A 32 15.88 22.73 -0.42
N SER A 33 15.30 22.95 -1.62
CA SER A 33 15.87 23.52 -2.86
C SER A 33 17.08 22.85 -3.57
N ASN A 34 16.84 22.15 -4.70
CA ASN A 34 17.13 22.62 -6.08
C ASN A 34 17.00 21.52 -7.16
N SER A 35 16.21 21.83 -8.20
CA SER A 35 16.12 21.35 -9.60
C SER A 35 16.28 19.86 -9.99
N ASN A 36 15.22 19.39 -10.67
CA ASN A 36 15.10 18.31 -11.66
C ASN A 36 15.03 16.84 -11.18
N GLU A 37 13.78 16.38 -11.11
CA GLU A 37 13.32 15.06 -11.58
C GLU A 37 14.09 13.83 -11.08
N SER A 38 14.18 13.69 -9.76
CA SER A 38 14.46 12.42 -9.11
C SER A 38 13.22 11.98 -8.35
N LEU A 39 12.36 11.22 -9.04
CA LEU A 39 11.32 10.37 -8.46
C LEU A 39 10.66 11.00 -7.23
N GLU A 40 9.69 11.90 -7.41
CA GLU A 40 8.59 11.90 -6.46
C GLU A 40 8.09 10.45 -6.44
N LYS A 41 8.46 9.69 -5.42
CA LYS A 41 7.83 8.41 -5.14
C LYS A 41 6.37 8.79 -4.90
N LYS A 42 5.56 8.76 -5.97
CA LYS A 42 4.11 8.98 -5.94
C LYS A 42 3.58 8.30 -4.68
N LYS A 43 2.72 8.93 -3.90
CA LYS A 43 2.32 8.31 -2.63
C LYS A 43 1.67 6.94 -2.92
N PRO A 44 1.89 5.91 -2.09
CA PRO A 44 1.15 4.67 -2.22
C PRO A 44 -0.35 4.93 -2.08
N ASP A 45 -1.16 4.12 -2.76
CA ASP A 45 -2.61 4.18 -2.68
C ASP A 45 -3.12 3.45 -1.44
N PHE A 46 -2.50 2.33 -1.10
CA PHE A 46 -2.80 1.56 0.10
C PHE A 46 -1.60 0.68 0.49
N ILE A 47 -1.64 0.21 1.73
CA ILE A 47 -0.73 -0.79 2.27
C ILE A 47 -1.47 -2.14 2.27
N ALA A 48 -0.79 -3.20 1.86
CA ALA A 48 -1.36 -4.54 1.83
C ALA A 48 -0.39 -5.59 2.40
N SER A 49 -0.95 -6.66 2.95
CA SER A 49 -0.23 -7.92 3.12
C SER A 49 -0.40 -8.72 1.85
N LEU A 50 0.70 -9.09 1.19
CA LEU A 50 0.70 -9.93 -0.02
C LEU A 50 1.21 -11.32 0.34
N THR A 51 0.51 -12.36 -0.10
CA THR A 51 0.97 -13.75 -0.03
C THR A 51 1.20 -14.25 -1.44
N TYR A 52 2.45 -14.57 -1.76
CA TYR A 52 2.82 -15.15 -3.06
C TYR A 52 2.60 -16.65 -3.03
N ARG A 53 2.02 -17.19 -4.10
CA ARG A 53 1.95 -18.64 -4.28
C ARG A 53 3.35 -19.23 -4.43
N THR A 54 3.52 -20.44 -3.95
CA THR A 54 4.74 -21.22 -4.19
C THR A 54 4.91 -21.54 -5.67
N THR A 55 6.10 -22.00 -6.07
CA THR A 55 6.33 -22.42 -7.47
C THR A 55 5.46 -23.65 -7.80
N GLU A 56 5.31 -24.55 -6.83
CA GLU A 56 4.56 -25.82 -6.93
C GLU A 56 3.06 -25.58 -7.10
N GLU A 57 2.53 -24.53 -6.48
CA GLU A 57 1.14 -24.08 -6.67
C GLU A 57 0.93 -23.32 -7.99
N GLY A 58 1.94 -23.22 -8.86
CA GLY A 58 1.86 -22.49 -10.13
C GLY A 58 2.12 -20.99 -10.01
N GLY A 59 2.72 -20.53 -8.91
CA GLY A 59 3.15 -19.16 -8.73
C GLY A 59 4.37 -18.77 -9.57
N ARG A 60 5.07 -17.72 -9.15
CA ARG A 60 6.31 -17.29 -9.81
C ARG A 60 7.40 -18.34 -9.65
N LYS A 61 8.31 -18.42 -10.63
CA LYS A 61 9.54 -19.24 -10.54
C LYS A 61 10.73 -18.47 -9.93
N THR A 62 10.65 -17.15 -9.91
CA THR A 62 11.73 -16.25 -9.44
C THR A 62 11.17 -15.20 -8.50
N ALA A 63 12.04 -14.66 -7.65
CA ALA A 63 11.67 -13.62 -6.70
C ALA A 63 11.11 -12.37 -7.39
N ALA A 64 10.21 -11.67 -6.70
CA ALA A 64 9.76 -10.34 -7.04
C ALA A 64 10.62 -9.29 -6.32
N MET A 65 10.77 -8.11 -6.92
CA MET A 65 11.50 -6.96 -6.37
C MET A 65 10.63 -5.71 -6.48
N SER A 66 10.96 -4.69 -5.68
CA SER A 66 10.29 -3.39 -5.73
C SER A 66 10.24 -2.83 -7.16
N GLY A 67 9.08 -2.34 -7.57
CA GLY A 67 8.81 -1.90 -8.94
C GLY A 67 8.09 -2.94 -9.80
N TYR A 68 7.88 -4.16 -9.28
CA TYR A 68 7.05 -5.17 -9.92
C TYR A 68 5.58 -4.72 -10.04
N ARG A 69 4.93 -5.00 -11.17
CA ARG A 69 3.62 -4.43 -11.55
C ARG A 69 2.65 -5.49 -12.10
N PRO A 70 2.29 -6.52 -11.31
CA PRO A 70 1.30 -7.50 -11.73
C PRO A 70 -0.09 -6.87 -11.93
N ALA A 71 -0.97 -7.57 -12.62
CA ALA A 71 -2.37 -7.18 -12.72
C ALA A 71 -3.10 -7.54 -11.43
N ILE A 72 -3.85 -6.61 -10.83
CA ILE A 72 -4.71 -6.82 -9.67
C ILE A 72 -6.15 -7.01 -10.15
N LYS A 73 -6.85 -7.99 -9.56
CA LYS A 73 -8.30 -8.18 -9.67
C LYS A 73 -8.94 -7.98 -8.30
N PHE A 74 -9.87 -7.03 -8.22
CA PHE A 74 -10.74 -6.88 -7.05
C PHE A 74 -12.01 -7.72 -7.23
N PRO A 75 -12.58 -8.32 -6.18
CA PRO A 75 -13.70 -9.26 -6.29
C PRO A 75 -15.00 -8.63 -6.78
N PHE A 76 -15.12 -7.29 -6.70
CA PHE A 76 -16.31 -6.56 -7.15
C PHE A 76 -16.25 -6.10 -8.61
N SER A 77 -15.15 -6.36 -9.34
CA SER A 77 -14.96 -5.90 -10.71
C SER A 77 -14.27 -6.95 -11.58
N GLU A 78 -14.70 -7.06 -12.83
CA GLU A 78 -13.98 -7.83 -13.86
C GLU A 78 -12.77 -7.09 -14.42
N MET A 79 -12.62 -5.79 -14.13
CA MET A 79 -11.49 -4.99 -14.60
C MET A 79 -10.21 -5.38 -13.88
N LEU A 80 -9.17 -5.66 -14.65
CA LEU A 80 -7.78 -5.78 -14.17
C LEU A 80 -7.11 -4.40 -14.18
N THR A 81 -6.36 -4.08 -13.12
CA THR A 81 -5.53 -2.87 -13.05
C THR A 81 -4.08 -3.20 -12.74
N SER A 82 -3.13 -2.39 -13.23
CA SER A 82 -1.72 -2.56 -12.85
C SER A 82 -1.53 -2.19 -11.38
N GLY A 83 -1.04 -3.14 -10.57
CA GLY A 83 -0.72 -2.96 -9.16
C GLY A 83 0.79 -2.89 -8.95
N GLY A 84 1.37 -1.69 -8.94
CA GLY A 84 2.78 -1.51 -8.60
C GLY A 84 3.05 -1.82 -7.14
N GLN A 85 4.03 -2.69 -6.89
CA GLN A 85 4.41 -3.18 -5.57
C GLN A 85 5.77 -2.59 -5.17
N TYR A 86 5.85 -2.05 -3.94
CA TYR A 86 7.08 -1.61 -3.31
C TYR A 86 7.22 -2.28 -1.94
N PHE A 87 8.39 -2.87 -1.70
CA PHE A 87 8.72 -3.63 -0.48
C PHE A 87 9.71 -2.80 0.35
N PRO A 88 9.25 -2.10 1.39
CA PRO A 88 10.13 -1.23 2.18
C PRO A 88 11.10 -2.01 3.07
N ASP A 89 10.73 -3.22 3.48
CA ASP A 89 11.42 -3.99 4.51
C ASP A 89 12.28 -5.15 3.95
N VAL A 90 12.14 -5.48 2.66
CA VAL A 90 12.87 -6.57 2.01
C VAL A 90 13.31 -6.19 0.59
N GLU A 91 14.45 -6.71 0.15
CA GLU A 91 14.94 -6.50 -1.22
C GLU A 91 14.20 -7.38 -2.24
N LYS A 92 13.91 -8.63 -1.83
CA LYS A 92 13.33 -9.69 -2.66
C LYS A 92 12.23 -10.40 -1.89
N VAL A 93 11.20 -10.81 -2.62
CA VAL A 93 10.09 -11.61 -2.12
C VAL A 93 10.06 -12.89 -2.93
N TYR A 94 10.28 -14.03 -2.28
CA TYR A 94 10.34 -15.33 -2.93
C TYR A 94 8.94 -15.95 -3.06
N PRO A 95 8.73 -16.88 -4.01
CA PRO A 95 7.49 -17.66 -4.07
C PRO A 95 7.21 -18.34 -2.71
N GLY A 96 5.97 -18.23 -2.22
CA GLY A 96 5.57 -18.73 -0.90
C GLY A 96 5.67 -17.71 0.24
N ASP A 97 6.36 -16.57 0.04
CA ASP A 97 6.49 -15.55 1.09
C ASP A 97 5.18 -14.76 1.29
N THR A 98 4.98 -14.32 2.54
CA THR A 98 4.03 -13.26 2.88
C THR A 98 4.79 -12.00 3.28
N VAL A 99 4.45 -10.86 2.68
CA VAL A 99 5.16 -9.59 2.88
C VAL A 99 4.21 -8.41 2.97
N LYS A 100 4.57 -7.40 3.75
CA LYS A 100 3.90 -6.09 3.73
C LYS A 100 4.42 -5.25 2.55
N ALA A 101 3.51 -4.69 1.76
CA ALA A 101 3.87 -3.91 0.59
C ALA A 101 3.07 -2.60 0.49
N GLU A 102 3.73 -1.58 -0.04
CA GLU A 102 3.11 -0.36 -0.54
C GLU A 102 2.60 -0.62 -1.97
N ILE A 103 1.31 -0.39 -2.20
CA ILE A 103 0.67 -0.65 -3.49
C ILE A 103 0.23 0.65 -4.16
N ARG A 104 0.41 0.72 -5.48
CA ARG A 104 -0.19 1.75 -6.34
C ARG A 104 -0.98 1.09 -7.44
N ILE A 105 -2.19 1.57 -7.70
CA ILE A 105 -3.01 1.10 -8.81
C ILE A 105 -3.12 2.14 -9.91
N LEU A 106 -3.33 1.67 -11.14
CA LEU A 106 -3.84 2.54 -12.20
C LEU A 106 -5.37 2.59 -12.15
N GLY A 107 -5.97 3.54 -12.87
CA GLY A 107 -7.43 3.65 -12.94
C GLY A 107 -8.10 4.07 -11.63
N VAL A 108 -7.45 4.93 -10.82
CA VAL A 108 -7.98 5.43 -9.54
C VAL A 108 -9.43 5.92 -9.66
N ASP A 109 -9.76 6.62 -10.75
CA ASP A 109 -11.13 7.11 -10.98
C ASP A 109 -12.16 5.98 -11.13
N TYR A 110 -11.79 4.86 -11.75
CA TYR A 110 -12.66 3.70 -11.90
C TYR A 110 -12.94 3.03 -10.55
N PHE A 111 -11.94 2.99 -9.65
CA PHE A 111 -12.03 2.37 -8.32
C PHE A 111 -12.39 3.35 -7.21
N LYS A 112 -12.85 4.56 -7.56
CA LYS A 112 -13.19 5.60 -6.59
C LYS A 112 -14.22 5.10 -5.58
N ASN A 113 -13.97 5.35 -4.29
CA ASN A 113 -14.82 4.99 -3.14
C ASN A 113 -15.18 3.49 -3.03
N GLN A 114 -14.35 2.58 -3.54
CA GLN A 114 -14.68 1.14 -3.58
C GLN A 114 -13.79 0.27 -2.68
N LEU A 115 -12.60 0.76 -2.30
CA LEU A 115 -11.67 -0.01 -1.48
C LEU A 115 -11.95 0.20 0.02
N TYR A 116 -11.73 -0.82 0.83
CA TYR A 116 -11.84 -0.76 2.29
C TYR A 116 -10.80 -1.70 2.92
N GLU A 117 -10.48 -1.50 4.19
CA GLU A 117 -9.57 -2.40 4.93
C GLU A 117 -10.14 -3.82 5.02
N ASN A 118 -9.27 -4.82 5.03
CA ASN A 118 -9.59 -6.26 4.95
C ASN A 118 -10.24 -6.70 3.62
N LEU A 119 -10.32 -5.82 2.62
CA LEU A 119 -10.67 -6.25 1.27
C LEU A 119 -9.57 -7.14 0.71
N GLU A 120 -9.93 -8.36 0.34
CA GLU A 120 -9.06 -9.29 -0.37
C GLU A 120 -9.02 -8.98 -1.87
N PHE A 121 -7.88 -9.22 -2.49
CA PHE A 121 -7.69 -9.12 -3.94
C PHE A 121 -6.71 -10.17 -4.44
N GLU A 122 -6.77 -10.44 -5.73
CA GLU A 122 -5.87 -11.37 -6.41
C GLU A 122 -4.88 -10.59 -7.28
N PHE A 123 -3.68 -11.13 -7.50
CA PHE A 123 -2.76 -10.57 -8.47
C PHE A 123 -2.10 -11.61 -9.38
N TYR A 124 -1.89 -11.20 -10.63
CA TYR A 124 -1.66 -12.06 -11.78
C TYR A 124 -0.43 -11.65 -12.60
N GLU A 125 0.23 -12.64 -13.19
CA GLU A 125 1.17 -12.47 -14.30
C GLU A 125 0.60 -13.13 -15.56
N GLY A 126 0.15 -12.31 -16.51
CA GLY A 126 -0.66 -12.79 -17.63
C GLY A 126 -1.92 -13.50 -17.10
N PRO A 127 -2.20 -14.74 -17.52
CA PRO A 127 -3.35 -15.51 -17.01
C PRO A 127 -3.07 -16.23 -15.68
N THR A 128 -1.84 -16.16 -15.16
CA THR A 128 -1.42 -16.97 -14.00
C THR A 128 -1.70 -16.21 -12.71
N LEU A 129 -2.53 -16.78 -11.83
CA LEU A 129 -2.69 -16.30 -10.45
C LEU A 129 -1.39 -16.56 -9.70
N ILE A 130 -0.70 -15.50 -9.27
CA ILE A 130 0.61 -15.62 -8.60
C ILE A 130 0.58 -15.26 -7.11
N GLY A 131 -0.55 -14.75 -6.62
CA GLY A 131 -0.74 -14.50 -5.20
C GLY A 131 -2.04 -13.75 -4.89
N THR A 132 -2.26 -13.54 -3.60
CA THR A 132 -3.41 -12.80 -3.06
C THR A 132 -2.92 -11.71 -2.12
N GLY A 133 -3.73 -10.67 -1.94
CA GLY A 133 -3.45 -9.60 -1.02
C GLY A 133 -4.65 -9.22 -0.18
N ILE A 134 -4.39 -8.65 0.99
CA ILE A 134 -5.39 -8.10 1.90
C ILE A 134 -5.00 -6.65 2.19
N ILE A 135 -5.92 -5.71 1.94
CA ILE A 135 -5.69 -4.29 2.24
C ILE A 135 -5.62 -4.11 3.76
N LEU A 136 -4.52 -3.55 4.26
CA LEU A 136 -4.30 -3.25 5.67
C LEU A 136 -4.66 -1.81 6.03
N GLU A 137 -4.40 -0.87 5.12
CA GLU A 137 -4.62 0.57 5.34
C GLU A 137 -4.77 1.27 3.98
N ILE A 138 -5.75 2.17 3.85
CA ILE A 138 -5.93 2.98 2.64
C ILE A 138 -5.33 4.36 2.85
N LEU A 139 -4.43 4.74 1.94
CA LEU A 139 -3.67 5.98 2.02
C LEU A 139 -4.13 7.04 1.01
N ASN A 140 -4.76 6.61 -0.09
CA ASN A 140 -5.40 7.49 -1.06
C ASN A 140 -6.90 7.63 -0.75
N PRO A 141 -7.36 8.80 -0.24
CA PRO A 141 -8.76 9.00 0.16
C PRO A 141 -9.75 8.88 -1.00
N MET A 142 -9.33 9.03 -2.26
CA MET A 142 -10.23 8.84 -3.41
C MET A 142 -10.70 7.39 -3.54
N LEU A 143 -9.92 6.43 -3.07
CA LEU A 143 -10.24 5.01 -3.18
C LEU A 143 -11.05 4.52 -1.99
N GLN A 144 -10.98 5.19 -0.84
CA GLN A 144 -11.57 4.74 0.40
C GLN A 144 -13.10 4.82 0.35
N ASN A 145 -13.74 3.68 0.59
CA ASN A 145 -15.18 3.60 0.81
C ASN A 145 -15.50 4.01 2.26
N SER A 146 -16.09 5.19 2.44
CA SER A 146 -16.42 5.72 3.77
C SER A 146 -17.67 5.09 4.42
N SER A 147 -18.37 4.19 3.71
CA SER A 147 -19.59 3.55 4.19
C SER A 147 -19.33 2.20 4.88
N ARG A 148 -18.07 1.79 5.04
CA ARG A 148 -17.64 0.56 5.71
C ARG A 148 -16.67 0.84 6.84
#